data_AF-Q2K641-F1
#
_entry.id   AF-Q2K641-F1
#
_cell.length_a   1.000
_cell.length_b   1.000
_cell.length_c   1.000
_cell.angle_alpha   90.00
_cell.angle_beta   90.00
_cell.angle_gamma   90.00
#
_symmetry.space_group_name_H-M   'P 1'
#
loop_
_entity.id
_entity.type
_entity.pdbx_description
1 polymer ?
#
loop_
_entity_poly.entity_id
_entity_poly.type
_entity_poly.pdbx_seq_one_letter_code
_entity_poly.pdbx_strand_id
1 'polypeptide(L)'
;MAIRVNRFLSGETDDVAAALDLKVARGKRWRGASVFAARDTAIREAAETFFPAMKPTQQAKELAAALLRYQASAWHIDQQKQNCPYEPGDLRAALWVILTRVDYAVAARRIRKILATR
;
A
#
# COMPACT_ATOMS: atom_id res chain seq x y z
N MET A 1 -6.84 -12.93 -31.80
CA MET A 1 -6.01 -12.11 -30.89
C MET A 1 -6.69 -10.77 -30.51
N ALA A 2 -8.02 -10.69 -30.46
CA ALA A 2 -8.77 -9.43 -30.27
C ALA A 2 -9.61 -9.36 -28.98
N ILE A 3 -9.71 -10.45 -28.21
CA ILE A 3 -10.64 -10.57 -27.07
C ILE A 3 -10.12 -9.84 -25.81
N ARG A 4 -8.81 -9.62 -25.70
CA ARG A 4 -8.17 -9.23 -24.43
C ARG A 4 -8.20 -7.72 -24.13
N VAL A 5 -8.04 -6.88 -25.15
CA VAL A 5 -8.15 -5.41 -25.01
C VAL A 5 -9.58 -5.00 -24.64
N ASN A 6 -10.57 -5.79 -25.10
CA ASN A 6 -11.98 -5.50 -24.84
C ASN A 6 -12.34 -5.59 -23.35
N ARG A 7 -11.62 -6.41 -22.56
CA ARG A 7 -11.87 -6.55 -21.12
C ARG A 7 -11.50 -5.29 -20.31
N PHE A 8 -10.42 -4.62 -20.69
CA PHE A 8 -10.02 -3.33 -20.09
C PHE A 8 -10.99 -2.22 -20.51
N LEU A 9 -11.36 -2.17 -21.79
CA LEU A 9 -12.32 -1.19 -22.31
C LEU A 9 -13.74 -1.40 -21.77
N SER A 10 -14.09 -2.61 -21.33
CA SER A 10 -15.40 -2.93 -20.73
C SER A 10 -15.48 -2.63 -19.23
N GLY A 11 -14.39 -2.17 -18.59
CA GLY A 11 -14.37 -1.87 -17.14
C GLY A 11 -14.34 -3.10 -16.23
N GLU A 12 -14.12 -4.29 -16.80
CA GLU A 12 -14.08 -5.55 -16.05
C GLU A 12 -12.75 -5.70 -15.27
N THR A 13 -11.71 -4.96 -15.66
CA THR A 13 -10.42 -4.88 -14.95
C THR A 13 -9.85 -3.47 -14.99
N ASP A 14 -9.57 -2.84 -13.84
CA ASP A 14 -8.92 -1.52 -13.76
C ASP A 14 -7.38 -1.57 -13.93
N ASP A 15 -6.82 -2.78 -14.12
CA ASP A 15 -5.39 -3.01 -14.20
C ASP A 15 -4.95 -3.37 -15.63
N VAL A 16 -4.51 -2.35 -16.36
CA VAL A 16 -3.96 -2.45 -17.73
C VAL A 16 -2.83 -3.48 -17.82
N ALA A 17 -1.98 -3.59 -16.79
CA ALA A 17 -0.82 -4.48 -16.82
C ALA A 17 -1.25 -5.96 -16.75
N ALA A 18 -2.29 -6.25 -15.97
CA ALA A 18 -2.90 -7.57 -15.92
C ALA A 18 -3.63 -7.91 -17.23
N ALA A 19 -4.30 -6.94 -17.86
CA ALA A 19 -5.01 -7.15 -19.13
C ALA A 19 -4.07 -7.42 -20.32
N LEU A 20 -2.83 -6.92 -20.26
CA LEU A 20 -1.84 -7.03 -21.34
C LEU A 20 -0.73 -8.06 -21.08
N ASP A 21 -0.79 -8.78 -19.96
CA ASP A 21 0.19 -9.81 -19.56
C ASP A 21 1.66 -9.31 -19.59
N LEU A 22 1.85 -8.04 -19.27
CA LEU A 22 3.15 -7.39 -19.30
C LEU A 22 3.95 -7.83 -18.06
N LYS A 23 5.07 -8.53 -18.26
CA LYS A 23 6.06 -8.79 -17.21
C LYS A 23 6.68 -7.46 -16.75
N VAL A 24 6.10 -6.83 -15.74
CA VAL A 24 6.61 -5.55 -15.25
C VAL A 24 7.90 -5.78 -14.47
N ALA A 25 9.02 -5.31 -15.05
CA ALA A 25 10.32 -5.29 -14.39
C ALA A 25 10.27 -4.47 -13.08
N ARG A 26 10.89 -5.02 -12.03
CA ARG A 26 10.96 -4.42 -10.69
C ARG A 26 11.86 -3.18 -10.77
N GLY A 27 11.28 -1.98 -10.77
CA GLY A 27 12.04 -0.71 -10.72
C GLY A 27 11.30 0.53 -11.22
N LYS A 28 10.39 0.40 -12.19
CA LYS A 28 9.42 1.45 -12.57
C LYS A 28 8.09 0.82 -12.90
N ARG A 29 7.31 0.53 -11.86
CA ARG A 29 5.95 0.01 -11.98
C ARG A 29 4.99 1.17 -12.19
N TRP A 30 4.32 1.21 -13.34
CA TRP A 30 3.03 1.88 -13.39
C TRP A 30 2.12 1.13 -12.42
N ARG A 31 1.69 1.81 -11.36
CA ARG A 31 0.82 1.23 -10.34
C ARG A 31 -0.61 1.50 -10.73
N GLY A 32 -1.36 0.45 -11.05
CA GLY A 32 -2.79 0.53 -11.32
C GLY A 32 -3.55 1.06 -10.09
N ALA A 33 -4.80 1.50 -10.32
CA ALA A 33 -5.69 1.97 -9.25
C ALA A 33 -5.84 0.93 -8.12
N SER A 34 -5.81 -0.36 -8.46
CA SER A 34 -5.82 -1.51 -7.55
C SER A 34 -4.75 -1.43 -6.46
N VAL A 35 -3.53 -1.00 -6.80
CA VAL A 35 -2.41 -0.91 -5.85
C VAL A 35 -2.66 0.18 -4.80
N PHE A 36 -3.22 1.32 -5.24
CA PHE A 36 -3.55 2.40 -4.32
C PHE A 36 -4.75 2.07 -3.44
N ALA A 37 -5.77 1.38 -3.97
CA ALA A 37 -6.89 0.89 -3.19
C ALA A 37 -6.42 -0.10 -2.10
N ALA A 38 -5.56 -1.06 -2.46
CA ALA A 38 -5.02 -2.03 -1.50
C ALA A 38 -4.14 -1.37 -0.43
N ARG A 39 -3.38 -0.32 -0.78
CA ARG A 39 -2.65 0.51 0.20
C ARG A 39 -3.62 1.21 1.14
N ASP A 40 -4.67 1.82 0.59
CA ASP A 40 -5.62 2.60 1.38
C ASP A 40 -6.38 1.70 2.36
N THR A 41 -6.74 0.47 1.96
CA THR A 41 -7.27 -0.57 2.87
C THR A 41 -6.27 -0.92 3.97
N ALA A 42 -5.01 -1.24 3.62
CA ALA A 42 -3.99 -1.58 4.62
C ALA A 42 -3.71 -0.43 5.62
N ILE A 43 -3.79 0.82 5.16
CA ILE A 43 -3.67 2.01 6.02
C ILE A 43 -4.83 2.09 7.02
N ARG A 44 -6.07 1.82 6.58
CA ARG A 44 -7.24 1.81 7.45
C ARG A 44 -7.14 0.70 8.50
N GLU A 45 -6.82 -0.51 8.08
CA GLU A 45 -6.63 -1.67 8.97
C GLU A 45 -5.53 -1.40 10.01
N ALA A 46 -4.39 -0.84 9.60
CA ALA A 46 -3.31 -0.49 10.52
C ALA A 46 -3.74 0.58 11.53
N ALA A 47 -4.49 1.60 11.09
CA ALA A 47 -4.98 2.64 11.98
C ALA A 47 -5.98 2.09 13.02
N GLU A 48 -6.92 1.26 12.57
CA GLU A 48 -7.93 0.62 13.42
C GLU A 48 -7.31 -0.37 14.42
N THR A 49 -6.29 -1.13 14.00
CA THR A 49 -5.65 -2.16 14.83
C THR A 49 -4.69 -1.57 15.88
N PHE A 50 -3.81 -0.66 15.47
CA PHE A 50 -2.69 -0.21 16.32
C PHE A 50 -2.93 1.12 17.02
N PHE A 51 -3.89 1.91 16.55
CA PHE A 51 -4.19 3.23 17.10
C PHE A 51 -5.70 3.45 17.39
N PRO A 52 -6.45 2.46 17.93
CA PRO A 52 -7.91 2.52 18.00
C PRO A 52 -8.46 3.66 18.87
N ALA A 53 -7.75 4.03 19.93
CA ALA A 53 -8.19 5.07 20.87
C ALA A 53 -7.88 6.51 20.40
N MET A 54 -7.18 6.67 19.27
CA MET A 54 -6.72 7.98 18.79
C MET A 54 -7.71 8.60 17.80
N LYS A 55 -7.80 9.93 17.79
CA LYS A 55 -8.57 10.65 16.77
C LYS A 55 -7.92 10.41 15.39
N PRO A 56 -8.68 10.43 14.27
CA PRO A 56 -8.14 10.17 12.93
C PRO A 56 -6.92 11.03 12.55
N THR A 57 -6.89 12.29 12.99
CA THR A 57 -5.74 13.18 12.78
C THR A 57 -4.49 12.71 13.55
N GLN A 58 -4.65 12.17 14.76
CA GLN A 58 -3.55 11.62 15.55
C GLN A 58 -3.09 10.28 14.98
N GLN A 59 -4.03 9.38 14.65
CA GLN A 59 -3.73 8.13 13.93
C GLN A 59 -2.88 8.39 12.69
N ALA A 60 -3.27 9.38 11.88
CA ALA A 60 -2.55 9.73 10.67
C ALA A 60 -1.13 10.25 10.91
N LYS A 61 -0.90 10.99 12.00
CA LYS A 61 0.43 11.49 12.38
C LYS A 61 1.32 10.36 12.87
N GLU A 62 0.81 9.53 13.78
CA GLU A 62 1.56 8.42 14.35
C GLU A 62 1.92 7.38 13.29
N LEU A 63 0.97 7.00 12.44
CA LEU A 63 1.21 6.06 11.35
C LEU A 63 2.20 6.62 10.32
N ALA A 64 2.11 7.90 9.96
CA ALA A 64 3.09 8.54 9.07
C ALA A 64 4.50 8.54 9.68
N ALA A 65 4.62 8.86 10.97
CA ALA A 65 5.90 8.85 11.67
C ALA A 65 6.48 7.43 11.79
N ALA A 66 5.63 6.42 12.00
CA ALA A 66 6.05 5.02 12.01
C ALA A 66 6.53 4.56 10.63
N LEU A 67 5.78 4.88 9.56
CA LEU A 67 6.18 4.60 8.17
C LEU A 67 7.52 5.25 7.82
N LEU A 68 7.71 6.52 8.16
CA LEU A 68 8.95 7.23 7.88
C LEU A 68 10.16 6.59 8.60
N ARG A 69 10.00 6.28 9.89
CA ARG A 69 11.05 5.62 10.69
C ARG A 69 11.39 4.24 10.13
N TYR A 70 10.37 3.47 9.76
CA TYR A 70 10.56 2.13 9.21
C TYR A 70 11.23 2.18 7.82
N GLN A 71 10.78 3.11 6.96
CA GLN A 71 11.38 3.34 5.64
C GLN A 71 12.86 3.72 5.73
N ALA A 72 13.22 4.57 6.70
CA ALA A 72 14.59 5.03 6.88
C ALA A 72 15.53 4.00 7.55
N SER A 73 15.03 2.84 7.98
CA SER A 73 15.79 1.84 8.72
C SER A 73 15.75 0.47 8.04
N ALA A 74 14.94 -0.46 8.55
CA ALA A 74 14.92 -1.86 8.13
C ALA A 74 14.38 -2.07 6.71
N TRP A 75 13.63 -1.10 6.18
CA TRP A 75 12.99 -1.22 4.86
C TRP A 75 13.96 -1.53 3.72
N HIS A 76 15.17 -0.96 3.73
CA HIS A 76 16.14 -1.20 2.65
C HIS A 76 16.50 -2.69 2.49
N ILE A 77 16.53 -3.42 3.60
CA ILE A 77 16.80 -4.86 3.64
C ILE A 77 15.49 -5.63 3.42
N ASP A 78 14.43 -5.26 4.13
CA ASP A 78 13.16 -6.00 4.12
C ASP A 78 12.43 -5.97 2.78
N GLN A 79 12.59 -4.90 1.99
CA GLN A 79 11.95 -4.79 0.67
C GLN A 79 12.42 -5.87 -0.32
N GLN A 80 13.57 -6.50 -0.06
CA GLN A 80 14.13 -7.57 -0.90
C GLN A 80 13.52 -8.94 -0.55
N LYS A 81 12.94 -9.09 0.64
CA LYS A 81 12.36 -10.35 1.10
C LYS A 81 11.08 -10.66 0.33
N GLN A 82 10.88 -11.94 0.03
CA GLN A 82 9.67 -12.41 -0.65
C GLN A 82 8.43 -12.35 0.26
N ASN A 83 8.63 -12.61 1.56
CA ASN A 83 7.59 -12.62 2.57
C ASN A 83 7.90 -11.61 3.69
N CYS A 84 6.86 -11.18 4.40
CA CYS A 84 6.99 -10.32 5.57
C CYS A 84 7.85 -11.03 6.65
N PRO A 85 8.93 -10.39 7.17
CA PRO A 85 9.79 -11.00 8.18
C PRO A 85 9.28 -10.83 9.61
N TYR A 86 8.15 -10.17 9.80
CA TYR A 86 7.55 -9.87 11.10
C TYR A 86 6.33 -10.73 11.34
N GLU A 87 6.05 -11.00 12.61
CA GLU A 87 4.88 -11.78 13.03
C GLU A 87 3.56 -11.09 12.65
N PRO A 88 2.52 -11.86 12.28
CA PRO A 88 1.18 -11.33 12.09
C PRO A 88 0.70 -10.57 13.34
N GLY A 89 0.21 -9.35 13.14
CA GLY A 89 -0.25 -8.49 14.25
C GLY A 89 0.83 -7.58 14.83
N ASP A 90 2.08 -7.61 14.35
CA ASP A 90 3.07 -6.56 14.63
C ASP A 90 2.78 -5.32 13.75
N LEU A 91 2.96 -4.12 14.32
CA LEU A 91 2.93 -2.87 13.57
C LEU A 91 3.91 -2.92 12.41
N ARG A 92 5.11 -3.47 12.61
CA ARG A 92 6.11 -3.59 11.54
C ARG A 92 5.63 -4.45 10.36
N ALA A 93 4.84 -5.49 10.62
CA ALA A 93 4.23 -6.28 9.56
C ALA A 93 3.27 -5.42 8.73
N ALA A 94 2.42 -4.63 9.38
CA ALA A 94 1.52 -3.70 8.70
C ALA A 94 2.27 -2.62 7.89
N LEU A 95 3.37 -2.08 8.43
CA LEU A 95 4.20 -1.09 7.73
C LEU A 95 4.87 -1.70 6.49
N TRP A 96 5.39 -2.93 6.57
CA TRP A 96 5.95 -3.67 5.43
C TRP A 96 4.90 -3.87 4.33
N VAL A 97 3.69 -4.28 4.72
CA VAL A 97 2.55 -4.47 3.82
C VAL A 97 2.16 -3.16 3.12
N ILE A 98 2.22 -2.01 3.79
CA ILE A 98 1.95 -0.71 3.16
C ILE A 98 3.08 -0.32 2.19
N LEU A 99 4.34 -0.42 2.60
CA LEU A 99 5.49 0.01 1.79
C LEU A 99 5.78 -0.90 0.59
N THR A 100 5.44 -2.19 0.65
CA THR A 100 5.56 -3.08 -0.53
C THR A 100 4.66 -2.66 -1.69
N ARG A 101 3.58 -1.92 -1.41
CA ARG A 101 2.66 -1.42 -2.44
C ARG A 101 3.16 -0.13 -3.08
N VAL A 102 3.68 0.82 -2.31
CA VAL A 102 3.99 2.16 -2.81
C VAL A 102 5.44 2.62 -2.62
N ASP A 103 6.31 1.84 -1.99
CA ASP A 103 7.76 2.09 -1.74
C ASP A 103 8.19 3.45 -1.17
N TYR A 104 7.25 4.33 -0.84
CA TYR A 104 7.46 5.58 -0.12
C TYR A 104 6.60 5.70 1.14
N ALA A 105 7.12 6.36 2.18
CA ALA A 105 6.34 6.69 3.37
C ALA A 105 5.21 7.66 3.02
N VAL A 106 3.97 7.26 3.32
CA VAL A 106 2.78 8.06 3.03
C VAL A 106 2.67 9.19 4.05
N ALA A 107 2.59 10.44 3.57
CA ALA A 107 2.49 11.60 4.44
C ALA A 107 1.18 11.62 5.26
N ALA A 108 1.24 12.17 6.47
CA ALA A 108 0.10 12.26 7.40
C ALA A 108 -1.14 12.91 6.76
N ARG A 109 -0.96 13.96 5.93
CA ARG A 109 -2.07 14.61 5.21
C ARG A 109 -2.83 13.63 4.31
N ARG A 110 -2.11 12.74 3.60
CA ARG A 110 -2.71 11.75 2.71
C ARG A 110 -3.38 10.63 3.51
N ILE A 111 -2.72 10.13 4.57
CA ILE A 111 -3.32 9.14 5.47
C ILE A 111 -4.62 9.68 6.05
N ARG A 112 -4.64 10.92 6.55
CA ARG A 112 -5.86 11.54 7.07
C ARG A 112 -7.00 11.57 6.04
N LYS A 113 -6.69 11.86 4.77
CA LYS A 113 -7.70 11.84 3.69
C LYS A 113 -8.24 10.42 3.47
N ILE A 114 -7.37 9.41 3.51
CA ILE A 114 -7.75 8.00 3.37
C ILE A 114 -8.65 7.56 4.53
N LEU A 115 -8.30 7.93 5.77
CA LEU A 115 -9.11 7.60 6.95
C LEU A 115 -10.47 8.32 6.96
N ALA A 116 -10.56 9.51 6.36
CA ALA A 116 -11.80 10.27 6.27
C ALA A 116 -12.75 9.79 5.15
N THR A 117 -12.25 9.03 4.17
CA THR A 117 -13.04 8.57 3.01
C THR A 117 -13.23 7.06 3.14
N ARG A 118 -14.43 6.62 3.49
CA ARG A 118 -14.85 5.21 3.46
C ARG A 118 -15.59 4.93 2.17
#